data_AF-A0A1X0SUX2-F1
#
_entry.id   AF-A0A1X0SUX2-F1
#
_cell.length_a   1.000
_cell.length_b   1.000
_cell.length_c   1.000
_cell.angle_alpha   90.00
_cell.angle_beta   90.00
_cell.angle_gamma   90.00
#
_symmetry.space_group_name_H-M   'P 1'
#
loop_
_entity.id
_entity.type
_entity.pdbx_description
1 polymer ?
#
loop_
_entity_poly.entity_id
_entity_poly.type
_entity_poly.pdbx_seq_one_letter_code
_entity_poly.pdbx_strand_id
1 'polypeptide(L)'
;MTGFATKQDLIDRYGATELTQLTDRTNRPPTTIDDTVVSQALGDASALASGYVGKRYRLPLADIPQALVKATADVARFYLHGNRAEKDGEVERGFKLALA
;
A
#
# COMPACT_ATOMS: atom_id res chain seq x y z
N MET A 1 8.56 0.06 13.42
CA MET A 1 8.54 1.02 12.29
C MET A 1 7.14 1.59 12.21
N THR A 2 6.96 2.89 12.37
CA THR A 2 5.65 3.55 12.26
C THR A 2 5.27 3.65 10.78
N GLY A 3 4.50 2.67 10.29
CA GLY A 3 3.89 2.74 8.96
C GLY A 3 2.71 3.69 8.96
N PHE A 4 2.45 4.34 7.83
CA PHE A 4 1.30 5.26 7.71
C PHE A 4 -0.02 4.55 7.40
N ALA A 5 0.03 3.28 6.98
CA ALA A 5 -1.12 2.44 6.70
C ALA A 5 -0.88 1.02 7.22
N THR A 6 -1.97 0.30 7.46
CA THR A 6 -1.95 -1.08 7.98
C THR A 6 -2.50 -2.07 6.96
N LYS A 7 -2.34 -3.37 7.22
CA LYS A 7 -3.01 -4.43 6.45
C LYS A 7 -4.52 -4.28 6.47
N GLN A 8 -5.10 -3.89 7.61
CA GLN A 8 -6.54 -3.72 7.73
C GLN A 8 -7.03 -2.60 6.82
N ASP A 9 -6.28 -1.49 6.70
CA ASP A 9 -6.62 -0.42 5.76
C ASP A 9 -6.66 -0.90 4.30
N LEU A 10 -5.76 -1.82 3.92
CA LEU A 10 -5.79 -2.42 2.58
C LEU A 10 -6.99 -3.35 2.39
N ILE A 11 -7.33 -4.15 3.41
CA ILE A 11 -8.50 -5.04 3.38
C ILE A 11 -9.79 -4.23 3.29
N ASP A 12 -9.94 -3.19 4.11
CA ASP A 12 -11.15 -2.37 4.17
C ASP A 12 -11.38 -1.58 2.88
N ARG A 13 -10.30 -1.22 2.17
CA ARG A 13 -10.38 -0.42 0.94
C ARG A 13 -10.49 -1.26 -0.34
N TYR A 14 -9.77 -2.38 -0.42
CA TYR A 14 -9.63 -3.16 -1.66
C TYR A 14 -10.15 -4.60 -1.53
N GLY A 15 -10.45 -5.05 -0.31
CA GLY A 15 -10.97 -6.38 -0.04
C GLY A 15 -9.88 -7.43 0.20
N ALA A 16 -10.19 -8.38 1.06
CA ALA A 16 -9.29 -9.50 1.39
C ALA A 16 -9.02 -10.40 0.17
N THR A 17 -10.00 -10.57 -0.72
CA THR A 17 -9.85 -11.42 -1.92
C THR A 17 -8.78 -10.89 -2.86
N GLU A 18 -8.75 -9.59 -3.13
CA GLU A 18 -7.70 -8.98 -3.96
C GLU A 18 -6.33 -9.17 -3.30
N LEU A 19 -6.22 -8.87 -2.00
CA LEU A 19 -4.97 -9.06 -1.27
C LEU A 19 -4.47 -10.50 -1.32
N THR A 20 -5.34 -11.49 -1.12
CA THR A 20 -4.98 -12.91 -1.22
C THR A 20 -4.45 -13.22 -2.62
N GLN A 21 -5.12 -12.77 -3.68
CA GLN A 21 -4.69 -13.04 -5.06
C GLN A 21 -3.33 -12.41 -5.41
N LEU A 22 -3.02 -11.25 -4.82
CA LEU A 22 -1.76 -10.54 -5.05
C LEU A 22 -0.60 -11.07 -4.22
N THR A 23 -0.88 -11.59 -3.02
CA THR A 23 0.15 -11.88 -2.01
C THR A 23 0.44 -13.37 -1.87
N ASP A 24 -0.54 -14.26 -2.09
CA ASP A 24 -0.34 -15.70 -1.95
C ASP A 24 0.59 -16.24 -3.06
N ARG A 25 1.83 -16.52 -2.68
CA ARG A 25 2.86 -17.07 -3.58
C ARG A 25 2.96 -18.58 -3.50
N THR A 26 2.27 -19.21 -2.55
CA THR A 26 2.47 -20.63 -2.20
C THR A 26 1.30 -21.50 -2.67
N ASN A 27 0.05 -21.03 -2.53
CA ASN A 27 -1.13 -21.83 -2.86
C ASN A 27 -1.60 -21.63 -4.31
N ARG A 28 -2.13 -22.70 -4.91
CA ARG A 28 -2.75 -22.72 -6.25
C ARG A 28 -4.07 -23.49 -6.15
N PRO A 29 -5.24 -22.83 -6.07
CA PRO A 29 -5.46 -21.37 -6.12
C PRO A 29 -5.05 -20.63 -4.82
N PRO A 30 -4.89 -19.30 -4.86
CA PRO A 30 -4.65 -18.47 -3.68
C PRO A 30 -5.74 -18.63 -2.61
N THR A 31 -5.36 -18.79 -1.35
CA THR A 31 -6.30 -18.94 -0.22
C THR A 31 -5.94 -18.09 0.98
N THR A 32 -4.68 -17.65 1.11
CA THR A 32 -4.18 -16.99 2.31
C THR A 32 -3.44 -15.70 1.95
N ILE A 33 -3.63 -14.64 2.74
CA ILE A 33 -2.85 -13.40 2.60
C ILE A 33 -1.44 -13.66 3.13
N ASP A 34 -0.42 -13.42 2.30
CA ASP A 34 0.97 -13.46 2.76
C ASP A 34 1.33 -12.15 3.46
N ASP A 35 1.30 -12.19 4.80
CA ASP A 35 1.61 -11.06 5.66
C ASP A 35 3.03 -10.50 5.46
N THR A 36 3.99 -11.32 5.02
CA THR A 36 5.35 -10.87 4.75
C THR A 36 5.36 -9.96 3.52
N VAL A 37 4.67 -10.37 2.46
CA VAL A 37 4.55 -9.61 1.21
C VAL A 37 3.80 -8.29 1.44
N VAL A 38 2.71 -8.33 2.19
CA VAL A 38 1.95 -7.13 2.57
C VAL A 38 2.81 -6.17 3.40
N SER A 39 3.53 -6.68 4.40
CA SER A 39 4.37 -5.86 5.27
C SER A 39 5.52 -5.20 4.52
N GLN A 40 6.13 -5.90 3.55
CA GLN A 40 7.15 -5.32 2.67
C GLN A 40 6.59 -4.17 1.85
N ALA A 41 5.46 -4.39 1.16
CA ALA A 41 4.83 -3.34 0.33
C ALA A 41 4.40 -2.11 1.14
N LEU A 42 3.84 -2.31 2.34
CA LEU A 42 3.49 -1.23 3.26
C LEU A 42 4.73 -0.49 3.79
N GLY A 43 5.83 -1.21 4.03
CA GLY A 43 7.11 -0.64 4.45
C GLY A 43 7.69 0.28 3.37
N ASP A 44 7.74 -0.19 2.13
CA ASP A 44 8.24 0.58 0.98
C ASP A 44 7.35 1.81 0.71
N ALA A 45 6.02 1.63 0.75
CA ALA A 45 5.07 2.73 0.59
C ALA A 45 5.20 3.78 1.69
N SER A 46 5.40 3.35 2.94
CA SER A 46 5.61 4.25 4.08
C SER A 46 6.95 4.98 3.99
N ALA A 47 8.00 4.34 3.48
CA ALA A 47 9.29 4.98 3.22
C ALA A 47 9.18 6.07 2.14
N LEU A 48 8.47 5.78 1.05
CA LEU A 48 8.18 6.78 0.02
C LEU A 48 7.43 7.97 0.61
N ALA A 49 6.32 7.73 1.29
CA ALA A 49 5.51 8.77 1.92
C ALA A 49 6.32 9.59 2.94
N SER A 50 7.19 8.95 3.72
CA SER A 50 8.08 9.62 4.68
C SER A 50 9.03 10.60 3.98
N GLY A 51 9.51 10.27 2.78
CA GLY A 51 10.35 11.15 1.96
C GLY A 51 9.63 12.41 1.47
N TYR A 52 8.31 12.36 1.27
CA TYR A 52 7.50 13.54 0.92
C TYR A 52 7.12 14.35 2.16
N VAL A 53 6.60 13.69 3.19
CA VAL A 53 6.15 14.33 4.44
C VAL A 53 7.32 14.96 5.19
N GLY A 54 8.45 14.26 5.25
CA GLY A 54 9.67 14.69 5.95
C GLY A 54 10.29 15.99 5.41
N LYS A 55 9.90 16.44 4.21
CA LYS A 55 10.32 17.75 3.66
C LYS A 55 9.65 18.93 4.36
N ARG A 56 8.44 18.73 4.90
CA ARG A 56 7.61 19.79 5.51
C ARG A 56 7.37 19.58 7.01
N TYR A 57 7.29 18.34 7.46
CA TYR A 57 6.98 17.98 8.84
C TYR A 57 8.10 17.16 9.46
N ARG A 58 8.33 17.34 10.78
CA ARG A 58 9.21 16.44 11.53
C ARG A 58 8.50 15.12 11.79
N LEU A 59 9.20 14.02 11.53
CA LEU A 59 8.75 12.67 11.81
C LEU A 59 9.31 12.20 13.17
N PRO A 60 8.57 11.37 13.93
CA PRO A 60 7.25 10.81 13.60
C PRO A 60 6.11 11.84 13.78
N LEU A 61 5.05 11.70 12.97
CA LEU A 61 3.82 12.46 13.16
C LEU A 61 3.08 11.97 14.41
N ALA A 62 2.45 12.89 15.15
CA ALA A 62 1.60 12.53 16.30
C ALA A 62 0.28 11.88 15.87
N ASP A 63 -0.34 12.41 14.81
CA ASP A 63 -1.55 11.89 14.20
C ASP A 63 -1.33 11.73 12.69
N ILE A 64 -1.77 10.60 12.14
CA ILE A 64 -1.66 10.28 10.72
C ILE A 64 -2.98 10.69 10.04
N PRO A 65 -2.99 11.71 9.17
CA PRO A 65 -4.21 12.11 8.47
C PRO A 65 -4.74 10.98 7.60
N GLN A 66 -6.06 10.81 7.53
CA GLN A 66 -6.71 9.80 6.68
C GLN A 66 -6.33 9.91 5.19
N ALA A 67 -6.00 11.12 4.72
CA ALA A 67 -5.48 11.32 3.38
C ALA A 67 -4.11 10.65 3.17
N LEU A 68 -3.23 10.69 4.19
CA LEU A 68 -1.93 10.04 4.15
C LEU A 68 -2.07 8.52 4.19
N VAL A 69 -2.98 8.01 5.04
CA VAL A 69 -3.33 6.57 5.07
C VAL A 69 -3.78 6.10 3.68
N LYS A 70 -4.70 6.84 3.04
CA LYS A 70 -5.18 6.54 1.68
C LYS A 70 -4.02 6.53 0.67
N ALA A 71 -3.21 7.59 0.63
CA ALA A 71 -2.11 7.69 -0.32
C ALA A 71 -1.09 6.55 -0.12
N THR A 72 -0.72 6.22 1.12
CA THR A 72 0.17 5.10 1.41
C THR A 72 -0.46 3.76 1.02
N ALA A 73 -1.76 3.57 1.23
CA ALA A 73 -2.48 2.36 0.82
C ALA A 73 -2.54 2.21 -0.72
N ASP A 74 -2.79 3.31 -1.45
CA ASP A 74 -2.77 3.33 -2.93
C ASP A 74 -1.37 2.95 -3.47
N VAL A 75 -0.30 3.50 -2.89
CA VAL A 75 1.07 3.16 -3.25
C VAL A 75 1.40 1.70 -2.93
N ALA A 76 1.01 1.20 -1.75
CA ALA A 76 1.22 -0.19 -1.38
C ALA A 76 0.48 -1.15 -2.32
N ARG A 77 -0.77 -0.83 -2.71
CA ARG A 77 -1.53 -1.59 -3.71
C ARG A 77 -0.78 -1.64 -5.04
N PHE A 78 -0.25 -0.53 -5.51
CA PHE A 78 0.55 -0.48 -6.74
C PHE A 78 1.80 -1.38 -6.64
N TYR A 79 2.52 -1.36 -5.52
CA TYR A 79 3.67 -2.24 -5.30
C TYR A 79 3.30 -3.72 -5.27
N LEU A 80 2.13 -4.07 -4.71
CA LEU A 80 1.63 -5.45 -4.72
C LEU A 80 1.28 -5.93 -6.13
N HIS A 81 0.71 -5.07 -6.97
CA HIS A 81 0.47 -5.39 -8.38
C HIS A 81 1.78 -5.48 -9.18
N GLY A 82 2.77 -4.64 -8.87
CA GLY A 82 4.07 -4.64 -9.53
C GLY A 82 3.94 -4.56 -11.05
N ASN A 83 4.61 -5.46 -11.78
CA ASN A 83 4.55 -5.51 -13.25
C ASN A 83 3.20 -6.02 -13.82
N ARG A 84 2.25 -6.41 -12.96
CA ARG A 84 0.90 -6.84 -13.34
C ARG A 84 -0.08 -5.68 -13.30
N ALA A 85 0.32 -4.51 -12.80
CA ALA A 85 -0.49 -3.31 -12.85
C ALA A 85 -0.79 -2.97 -14.32
N GLU A 86 -2.07 -2.92 -14.68
CA GLU A 86 -2.47 -2.52 -16.03
C GLU A 86 -2.09 -1.06 -16.27
N LYS A 87 -1.46 -0.82 -17.42
CA LYS A 87 -1.13 0.53 -17.87
C LYS A 87 -2.40 1.36 -18.02
N ASP A 88 -2.44 2.51 -17.37
CA ASP A 88 -3.58 3.42 -17.24
C ASP A 88 -4.83 2.83 -16.56
N GLY A 89 -4.67 1.69 -15.86
CA GLY A 89 -5.69 1.05 -15.04
C GLY A 89 -5.93 1.79 -13.71
N GLU A 90 -6.92 1.33 -12.95
CA GLU A 90 -7.32 1.95 -11.67
C GLU A 90 -6.16 2.02 -10.67
N VAL A 91 -5.33 0.99 -10.61
CA VAL A 91 -4.19 0.88 -9.69
C VAL A 91 -3.10 1.91 -10.01
N GLU A 92 -2.75 2.09 -11.28
CA GLU A 92 -1.76 3.10 -11.69
C GLU A 92 -2.32 4.52 -11.51
N ARG A 93 -3.61 4.74 -11.78
CA ARG A 93 -4.27 6.04 -11.53
C ARG A 93 -4.25 6.39 -10.05
N GLY A 94 -4.56 5.43 -9.18
CA GLY A 94 -4.48 5.61 -7.73
C GLY A 94 -3.08 6.01 -7.28
N PHE A 95 -2.05 5.34 -7.78
CA PHE A 95 -0.65 5.68 -7.53
C PHE A 95 -0.28 7.09 -8.02
N LYS A 96 -0.66 7.46 -9.25
CA LYS A 96 -0.39 8.79 -9.81
C LYS A 96 -1.05 9.90 -8.97
N LEU A 97 -2.30 9.69 -8.54
CA LEU A 97 -3.02 10.64 -7.68
C LEU A 97 -2.41 10.75 -6.28
N ALA A 98 -1.81 9.68 -5.75
CA ALA A 98 -1.13 9.72 -4.46
C ALA A 98 0.17 10.53 -4.49
N LEU A 99 0.77 10.73 -5.67
CA LEU A 99 2.03 11.48 -5.86
C LEU A 99 1.84 12.92 -6.36
N ALA A 100 0.64 13.28 -6.79
CA ALA A 100 0.30 14.62 -7.30
C ALA A 100 0.15 15.63 -6.14
#